data_AF-A0A2W4VSW6-F1
#
_entry.id   AF-A0A2W4VSW6-F1
#
_cell.length_a   1.000
_cell.length_b   1.000
_cell.length_c   1.000
_cell.angle_alpha   90.00
_cell.angle_beta   90.00
_cell.angle_gamma   90.00
#
_symmetry.space_group_name_H-M   'P 1'
#
loop_
_entity.id
_entity.type
_entity.pdbx_description
1 polymer ?
#
loop_
_entity_poly.entity_id
_entity_poly.type
_entity_poly.pdbx_seq_one_letter_code
_entity_poly.pdbx_strand_id
1 'polypeptide(L)'
;MPKLKPATLYAKISALDTELSELQCQRQQLIDSASAPPLIGQYIATKKSGGTAFSGNPETLAAHDYYALVDATGAFIRYVGKHKIVAYSDRIHLGKKVAKLNRAIARCEKQINQYKGKLPLAEPIQSSTVAILID
;
A
#
# COMPACT_ATOMS: atom_id res chain seq x y z
N MET A 1 24.22 -16.86 -16.59
CA MET A 1 22.84 -16.60 -17.05
C MET A 1 22.90 -15.79 -18.33
N PRO A 2 22.19 -16.19 -19.41
CA PRO A 2 22.16 -15.40 -20.64
C PRO A 2 21.51 -14.03 -20.38
N LYS A 3 22.14 -12.97 -20.88
CA LYS A 3 21.61 -11.60 -20.81
C LYS A 3 20.38 -11.51 -21.72
N LEU A 4 19.26 -11.03 -21.20
CA LEU A 4 18.05 -10.79 -22.00
C LEU A 4 18.34 -9.70 -23.04
N LYS A 5 17.80 -9.86 -24.25
CA LYS A 5 17.89 -8.83 -25.29
C LYS A 5 17.19 -7.55 -24.81
N PRO A 6 17.70 -6.35 -25.15
CA PRO A 6 17.07 -5.08 -24.75
C PRO A 6 15.59 -4.98 -25.13
N ALA A 7 15.21 -5.43 -26.33
CA ALA A 7 13.81 -5.46 -26.76
C ALA A 7 12.91 -6.29 -25.84
N THR A 8 13.41 -7.41 -25.31
CA THR A 8 12.68 -8.26 -24.34
C THR A 8 12.54 -7.58 -22.98
N LEU A 9 13.53 -6.79 -22.57
CA LEU A 9 13.45 -6.00 -21.34
C LEU A 9 12.40 -4.89 -21.47
N TYR A 10 12.37 -4.17 -22.58
CA TYR A 10 11.35 -3.15 -22.86
C TYR A 10 9.94 -3.73 -22.90
N ALA A 11 9.74 -4.88 -23.57
CA ALA A 11 8.43 -5.55 -23.60
C ALA A 11 7.96 -5.96 -22.20
N LYS A 12 8.87 -6.48 -21.34
CA LYS A 12 8.56 -6.82 -19.95
C LYS A 12 8.23 -5.59 -19.10
N ILE A 13 8.94 -4.49 -19.29
CA ILE A 13 8.66 -3.22 -18.60
C ILE A 13 7.27 -2.72 -19.02
N SER A 14 6.97 -2.68 -20.32
CA SER A 14 5.67 -2.24 -20.82
C SER A 14 4.51 -3.07 -20.26
N ALA A 15 4.64 -4.39 -20.20
CA ALA A 15 3.61 -5.25 -19.61
C ALA A 15 3.40 -4.96 -18.11
N LEU A 16 4.49 -4.74 -17.37
CA LEU A 16 4.43 -4.38 -15.95
C LEU A 16 3.87 -2.97 -15.72
N ASP A 17 4.11 -2.01 -16.62
CA ASP A 17 3.55 -0.65 -16.54
C ASP A 17 2.02 -0.68 -16.78
N THR A 18 1.54 -1.56 -17.67
CA THR A 18 0.10 -1.81 -17.84
C THR A 18 -0.51 -2.43 -16.58
N GLU A 19 0.09 -3.50 -16.05
CA GLU A 19 -0.37 -4.13 -14.81
C GLU A 19 -0.36 -3.15 -13.63
N LEU A 20 0.69 -2.32 -13.51
CA LEU A 20 0.81 -1.29 -12.49
C LEU A 20 -0.35 -0.29 -12.59
N SER A 21 -0.66 0.17 -13.80
CA SER A 21 -1.76 1.12 -14.06
C SER A 21 -3.11 0.51 -13.70
N GLU A 22 -3.35 -0.75 -14.05
CA GLU A 22 -4.57 -1.48 -13.69
C GLU A 22 -4.71 -1.64 -12.17
N LEU A 23 -3.64 -2.05 -11.47
CA LEU A 23 -3.64 -2.20 -10.02
C LEU A 23 -3.86 -0.87 -9.29
N GLN A 24 -3.27 0.22 -9.79
CA GLN A 24 -3.49 1.57 -9.27
C GLN A 24 -4.95 2.01 -9.48
N CYS A 25 -5.53 1.74 -10.66
CA CYS A 25 -6.93 2.02 -10.95
C CYS A 25 -7.86 1.23 -10.02
N GLN A 26 -7.66 -0.09 -9.87
CA GLN A 26 -8.44 -0.92 -8.95
C GLN A 26 -8.35 -0.43 -7.51
N ARG A 27 -7.16 -0.02 -7.06
CA ARG A 27 -6.97 0.54 -5.72
C ARG A 27 -7.78 1.82 -5.55
N GLN A 28 -7.74 2.71 -6.54
CA GLN A 28 -8.44 3.98 -6.49
C GLN A 28 -9.96 3.79 -6.49
N GLN A 29 -10.48 2.95 -7.39
CA GLN A 29 -11.91 2.59 -7.42
C GLN A 29 -12.41 2.03 -6.08
N LEU A 30 -11.61 1.20 -5.43
CA LEU A 30 -11.96 0.60 -4.15
C LEU A 30 -11.93 1.62 -2.99
N ILE A 31 -11.12 2.68 -3.09
CA ILE A 31 -11.11 3.80 -2.14
C ILE A 31 -12.30 4.73 -2.41
N ASP A 32 -12.55 5.06 -3.69
CA ASP A 32 -13.59 6.01 -4.09
C ASP A 32 -15.01 5.48 -3.86
N SER A 33 -15.20 4.16 -3.99
CA SER A 33 -16.49 3.50 -3.72
C SER A 33 -16.78 3.31 -2.22
N ALA A 34 -15.82 3.60 -1.35
CA ALA A 34 -15.98 3.39 0.09
C ALA A 34 -16.65 4.59 0.76
N SER A 35 -17.68 4.33 1.57
CA SER A 35 -18.36 5.36 2.37
C SER A 35 -17.47 5.97 3.46
N ALA A 36 -16.39 5.29 3.85
CA ALA A 36 -15.43 5.77 4.81
C ALA A 36 -14.02 5.28 4.48
N PRO A 37 -12.96 5.99 4.92
CA PRO A 37 -11.59 5.60 4.62
C PRO A 37 -11.25 4.19 5.14
N PRO A 38 -10.58 3.36 4.32
CA PRO A 38 -10.13 2.02 4.72
C PRO A 38 -9.16 2.10 5.90
N LEU A 39 -9.29 1.15 6.82
CA LEU A 39 -8.38 1.01 7.96
C LEU A 39 -7.30 -0.01 7.60
N ILE A 40 -6.20 0.49 7.02
CA ILE A 40 -5.09 -0.33 6.56
C ILE A 40 -4.19 -0.70 7.75
N GLY A 41 -3.95 -2.00 7.95
CA GLY A 41 -3.07 -2.48 9.03
C GLY A 41 -3.62 -2.19 10.43
N GLN A 42 -4.94 -2.17 10.58
CA GLN A 42 -5.60 -1.97 11.87
C GLN A 42 -6.64 -3.07 12.10
N TYR A 43 -6.92 -3.36 13.37
CA TYR A 43 -7.77 -4.47 13.78
C TYR A 43 -8.61 -4.08 15.01
N ILE A 44 -9.76 -4.74 15.18
CA ILE A 44 -10.56 -4.66 16.40
C ILE A 44 -10.13 -5.79 17.32
N ALA A 45 -9.71 -5.46 18.54
CA ALA A 45 -9.34 -6.38 19.59
C ALA A 45 -10.28 -6.24 20.79
N THR A 46 -10.56 -7.35 21.47
CA THR A 46 -11.20 -7.33 22.79
C THR A 46 -10.14 -6.92 23.81
N LYS A 47 -10.32 -5.77 24.46
CA LYS A 47 -9.43 -5.35 25.56
C LYS A 47 -10.10 -5.74 26.86
N LYS A 48 -9.38 -6.42 27.77
CA LYS A 48 -9.87 -6.62 29.14
C LYS A 48 -10.08 -5.23 29.76
N SER A 49 -11.27 -4.99 30.31
CA SER A 49 -11.59 -3.81 31.10
C SER A 49 -10.53 -3.62 32.18
N GLY A 50 -9.88 -2.46 32.20
CA GLY A 50 -8.77 -2.18 33.12
C GLY A 50 -7.90 -1.06 32.57
N GLY A 51 -8.14 0.17 33.04
CA GLY A 51 -7.41 1.37 32.64
C GLY A 51 -8.21 2.64 32.92
N THR A 52 -7.52 3.77 33.07
CA THR A 52 -8.07 5.08 33.50
C THR A 52 -9.21 5.65 32.64
N ALA A 53 -9.51 5.07 31.48
CA ALA A 53 -10.71 5.38 30.68
C ALA A 53 -12.04 4.93 31.34
N PHE A 54 -11.96 4.20 32.46
CA PHE A 54 -13.10 3.67 33.21
C PHE A 54 -13.29 4.36 34.58
N SER A 55 -12.65 5.52 34.83
CA SER A 55 -12.80 6.27 36.08
C SER A 55 -14.23 6.82 36.23
N GLY A 56 -15.15 6.00 36.73
CA GLY A 56 -16.52 6.39 37.02
C GLY A 56 -17.59 5.30 36.80
N ASN A 57 -17.28 4.22 36.07
CA ASN A 57 -18.21 3.11 35.85
C ASN A 57 -17.63 1.79 36.39
N PRO A 58 -18.42 0.95 37.09
CA PRO A 58 -17.94 -0.33 37.61
C PRO A 58 -17.45 -1.23 36.46
N GLU A 59 -16.35 -1.93 36.69
CA GLU A 59 -15.64 -2.78 35.69
C GLU A 59 -16.57 -3.78 34.99
N THR A 60 -17.64 -4.21 35.67
CA THR A 60 -18.66 -5.13 35.16
C THR A 60 -19.55 -4.55 34.06
N LEU A 61 -19.76 -3.23 33.98
CA LEU A 61 -20.53 -2.60 32.90
C LEU A 61 -19.65 -2.24 31.71
N ALA A 62 -18.39 -1.88 31.94
CA ALA A 62 -17.52 -1.35 30.90
C ALA A 62 -16.84 -2.42 30.04
N ALA A 63 -16.77 -3.66 30.53
CA ALA A 63 -16.19 -4.81 29.81
C ALA A 63 -16.97 -5.23 28.55
N HIS A 64 -18.25 -4.85 28.42
CA HIS A 64 -19.15 -5.39 27.41
C HIS A 64 -19.50 -4.44 26.26
N ASP A 65 -19.18 -3.15 26.39
CA ASP A 65 -19.66 -2.11 25.46
C ASP A 65 -18.58 -1.56 24.53
N TYR A 66 -17.31 -1.88 24.76
CA TYR A 66 -16.21 -1.30 24.02
C TYR A 66 -15.17 -2.33 23.59
N TYR A 67 -14.64 -2.11 22.40
CA TYR A 67 -13.51 -2.82 21.82
C TYR A 67 -12.35 -1.84 21.65
N ALA A 68 -11.13 -2.35 21.47
CA ALA A 68 -9.98 -1.53 21.10
C ALA A 68 -9.75 -1.61 19.59
N LEU A 69 -9.60 -0.46 18.95
CA LEU A 69 -8.89 -0.38 17.68
C LEU A 69 -7.40 -0.39 17.97
N VAL A 70 -6.69 -1.31 17.34
CA VAL A 70 -5.25 -1.48 17.46
C VAL A 70 -4.59 -1.40 16.08
N ASP A 71 -3.31 -1.06 16.05
CA ASP A 71 -2.51 -1.16 14.84
C ASP A 71 -2.07 -2.61 14.55
N ALA A 72 -1.25 -2.79 13.51
CA ALA A 72 -0.75 -4.10 13.09
C ALA A 72 0.21 -4.75 14.09
N THR A 73 0.81 -3.97 15.00
CA THR A 73 1.66 -4.46 16.09
C THR A 73 0.85 -4.81 17.35
N GLY A 74 -0.46 -4.51 17.33
CA GLY A 74 -1.33 -4.65 18.50
C GLY A 74 -1.28 -3.44 19.44
N ALA A 75 -0.61 -2.36 19.05
CA ALA A 75 -0.58 -1.15 19.85
C ALA A 75 -1.96 -0.47 19.85
N PHE A 76 -2.38 -0.03 21.03
CA PHE A 76 -3.67 0.62 21.23
C PHE A 76 -3.75 1.96 20.49
N ILE A 77 -4.82 2.16 19.72
CA ILE A 77 -5.12 3.44 19.07
C ILE A 77 -6.26 4.14 19.81
N ARG A 78 -7.42 3.48 19.96
CA ARG A 78 -8.63 4.06 20.57
C ARG A 78 -9.65 3.01 20.97
N TYR A 79 -10.59 3.39 21.83
CA TYR A 79 -11.80 2.60 22.06
C TYR A 79 -12.83 2.78 20.93
N VAL A 80 -13.60 1.72 20.68
CA VAL A 80 -14.67 1.62 19.69
C VAL A 80 -15.88 1.01 20.36
N GLY A 81 -16.99 1.74 20.42
CA GLY A 81 -18.24 1.22 20.98
C GLY A 81 -18.77 0.04 20.17
N LYS A 82 -19.43 -0.91 20.83
CA LYS A 82 -19.93 -2.14 20.23
C LYS A 82 -20.84 -1.91 19.03
N HIS A 83 -21.68 -0.88 19.10
CA HIS A 83 -22.57 -0.44 18.02
C HIS A 83 -21.83 0.02 16.75
N LYS A 84 -20.53 0.36 16.83
CA LYS A 84 -19.71 0.79 15.68
C LYS A 84 -18.85 -0.33 15.08
N ILE A 85 -18.82 -1.53 15.69
CA ILE A 85 -17.92 -2.60 15.24
C ILE A 85 -18.16 -2.96 13.78
N VAL A 86 -19.42 -3.06 13.35
CA VAL A 86 -19.76 -3.44 11.97
C VAL A 86 -19.11 -2.47 10.98
N ALA A 87 -19.32 -1.17 11.18
CA ALA A 87 -18.70 -0.13 10.35
C ALA A 87 -17.15 -0.18 10.39
N TYR A 88 -16.55 -0.47 11.55
CA TYR A 88 -15.09 -0.62 11.65
C TYR A 88 -14.60 -1.90 10.96
N SER A 89 -15.32 -3.00 11.09
CA SER A 89 -15.04 -4.29 10.46
C SER A 89 -15.04 -4.16 8.94
N ASP A 90 -16.02 -3.45 8.38
CA ASP A 90 -16.10 -3.18 6.94
C ASP A 90 -14.89 -2.38 6.46
N ARG A 91 -14.52 -1.32 7.19
CA ARG A 91 -13.34 -0.51 6.89
C ARG A 91 -12.03 -1.30 7.01
N ILE A 92 -11.93 -2.22 7.96
CA ILE A 92 -10.77 -3.12 8.13
C ILE A 92 -10.71 -4.13 6.98
N HIS A 93 -11.84 -4.72 6.60
CA HIS A 93 -11.90 -5.64 5.48
C HIS A 93 -11.49 -4.94 4.17
N LEU A 94 -11.97 -3.72 3.96
CA LEU A 94 -11.54 -2.86 2.87
C LEU A 94 -10.04 -2.55 2.95
N GLY A 95 -9.54 -2.19 4.13
CA GLY A 95 -8.12 -1.96 4.38
C GLY A 95 -7.24 -3.17 4.04
N LYS A 96 -7.70 -4.39 4.28
CA LYS A 96 -7.00 -5.62 3.85
C LYS A 96 -6.93 -5.74 2.33
N LYS A 97 -8.00 -5.41 1.61
CA LYS A 97 -8.01 -5.40 0.13
C LYS A 97 -7.03 -4.36 -0.42
N VAL A 98 -7.06 -3.13 0.11
CA VAL A 98 -6.11 -2.07 -0.27
C VAL A 98 -4.67 -2.48 0.03
N ALA A 99 -4.40 -3.07 1.20
CA ALA A 99 -3.07 -3.54 1.55
C ALA A 99 -2.53 -4.60 0.57
N LYS A 100 -3.39 -5.50 0.09
CA LYS A 100 -3.04 -6.50 -0.93
C LYS A 100 -2.65 -5.83 -2.25
N LEU A 101 -3.42 -4.84 -2.70
CA LEU A 101 -3.12 -4.06 -3.91
C LEU A 101 -1.81 -3.28 -3.77
N ASN A 102 -1.57 -2.61 -2.64
CA ASN A 102 -0.31 -1.90 -2.38
C ASN A 102 0.91 -2.83 -2.46
N ARG A 103 0.80 -4.06 -1.95
CA ARG A 103 1.88 -5.07 -2.08
C ARG A 103 2.08 -5.54 -3.52
N ALA A 104 1.03 -5.60 -4.33
CA ALA A 104 1.15 -5.94 -5.75
C ALA A 104 1.82 -4.80 -6.53
N ILE A 105 1.37 -3.56 -6.33
CA ILE A 105 1.97 -2.34 -6.89
C ILE A 105 3.47 -2.26 -6.58
N ALA A 106 3.86 -2.41 -5.31
CA ALA A 106 5.26 -2.36 -4.91
C ALA A 106 6.11 -3.48 -5.55
N ARG A 107 5.51 -4.64 -5.85
CA ARG A 107 6.20 -5.72 -6.57
C ARG A 107 6.40 -5.37 -8.04
N CYS A 108 5.40 -4.80 -8.71
CA CYS A 108 5.53 -4.33 -10.09
C CYS A 108 6.61 -3.25 -10.19
N GLU A 109 6.58 -2.23 -9.32
CA GLU A 109 7.60 -1.17 -9.28
C GLU A 109 9.01 -1.72 -9.07
N LYS A 110 9.17 -2.67 -8.14
CA LYS A 110 10.47 -3.34 -7.90
C LYS A 110 10.96 -4.07 -9.16
N GLN A 111 10.09 -4.78 -9.86
CA GLN A 111 10.46 -5.50 -11.08
C GLN A 111 10.79 -4.55 -12.23
N ILE A 112 10.02 -3.48 -12.41
CA ILE A 112 10.28 -2.43 -13.40
C ILE A 112 11.69 -1.85 -13.17
N ASN A 113 12.00 -1.46 -11.94
CA ASN A 113 13.32 -0.92 -11.60
C ASN A 113 14.45 -1.92 -11.83
N GLN A 114 14.22 -3.21 -11.54
CA GLN A 114 15.18 -4.27 -11.85
C GLN A 114 15.42 -4.46 -13.35
N TYR A 115 14.39 -4.33 -14.20
CA TYR A 115 14.55 -4.41 -15.64
C TYR A 115 15.19 -3.15 -16.22
N LYS A 116 14.81 -1.96 -15.73
CA LYS A 116 15.44 -0.68 -16.10
C LYS A 116 16.94 -0.68 -15.79
N GLY A 117 17.35 -1.19 -14.62
CA GLY A 117 18.77 -1.32 -14.25
C GLY A 117 19.56 -2.34 -15.08
N LYS A 118 18.90 -3.17 -15.91
CA LYS A 118 19.54 -4.11 -16.84
C LYS A 118 19.60 -3.59 -18.27
N LEU A 119 18.95 -2.47 -18.56
CA LEU A 119 19.06 -1.83 -19.87
C LEU A 119 20.48 -1.26 -20.02
N PRO A 120 21.06 -1.35 -21.23
CA PRO A 120 22.32 -0.67 -21.50
C PRO A 120 22.13 0.82 -21.21
N LEU A 121 23.07 1.42 -20.47
CA LEU A 121 23.16 2.87 -20.35
C LEU A 121 23.21 3.42 -21.78
N ALA A 122 22.35 4.37 -22.11
CA ALA A 122 22.44 5.07 -23.38
C ALA A 122 23.88 5.63 -23.48
N GLU A 123 24.62 5.20 -24.51
CA GLU A 123 25.94 5.76 -24.75
C GLU A 123 25.80 7.28 -24.84
N PRO A 124 26.63 8.07 -24.13
CA PRO A 124 26.63 9.50 -24.33
C PRO A 124 26.94 9.72 -25.80
N ILE A 125 26.00 10.35 -26.52
CA ILE A 125 26.20 10.77 -27.90
C ILE A 125 27.47 11.62 -27.87
N GLN A 126 28.58 11.08 -28.36
CA GLN A 126 29.79 11.85 -28.59
C GLN A 126 29.42 12.87 -29.64
N SER A 127 29.08 14.08 -29.18
CA SER A 127 28.89 15.25 -30.02
C SER A 127 30.19 15.44 -30.79
N SER A 128 30.22 15.03 -32.05
CA SER A 128 31.33 15.35 -32.94
C SER A 128 31.27 16.85 -33.20
N THR A 129 31.93 17.63 -32.35
CA THR A 129 32.23 19.02 -32.65
C THR A 129 33.17 19.00 -33.84
N VAL A 130 32.62 19.15 -35.05
CA VAL A 130 33.39 19.40 -36.26
C VAL A 130 34.09 20.74 -36.06
N ALA A 131 35.41 20.70 -35.85
CA ALA A 131 36.24 21.90 -35.86
C ALA A 131 36.23 22.47 -37.28
N ILE A 132 35.47 23.54 -37.48
CA ILE A 132 35.57 24.36 -38.69
C ILE A 132 36.82 25.21 -38.53
N LEU A 133 37.91 24.83 -39.21
CA LEU A 133 39.04 25.71 -39.46
C LEU A 133 38.59 26.72 -40.53
N ILE A 134 38.63 28.00 -40.19
CA ILE A 134 38.48 29.12 -41.13
C ILE A 134 39.91 29.63 -41.39
N ASP A 135 40.32 29.58 -42.66
CA ASP A 135 41.53 30.20 -43.19
C ASP A 135 41.42 31.73 -43.24
#